data_AF-A0A015K2Z2-F1
#
_entry.id   AF-A0A015K2Z2-F1
#
_cell.length_a   1.000
_cell.length_b   1.000
_cell.length_c   1.000
_cell.angle_alpha   90.00
_cell.angle_beta   90.00
_cell.angle_gamma   90.00
#
_symmetry.space_group_name_H-M   'P 1'
#
loop_
_entity.id
_entity.type
_entity.pdbx_description
1 polymer ?
#
loop_
_entity_poly.entity_id
_entity_poly.type
_entity_poly.pdbx_seq_one_letter_code
_entity_poly.pdbx_strand_id
1 'polypeptide(L)'
;MWEISSGYPPFKDSDDKVSLGFTINNGTREITIPGTPIEYENLYKNCWNKEPGQRPVIYEILNEFKRMNIGIESIKGIYLHNS
;
A
#
# COMPACT_ATOMS: atom_id res chain seq x y z
N MET A 1 -0.27 3.42 0.83
CA MET A 1 -0.65 2.03 1.14
C MET A 1 0.49 1.28 1.82
N TRP A 2 1.67 1.21 1.20
CA TRP A 2 2.83 0.58 1.86
C TRP A 2 3.12 1.18 3.24
N GLU A 3 3.19 2.52 3.38
CA GLU A 3 3.38 3.22 4.67
C GLU A 3 2.36 2.81 5.75
N ILE A 4 1.09 2.60 5.37
CA ILE A 4 0.03 2.16 6.30
C ILE A 4 0.28 0.73 6.76
N SER A 5 0.70 -0.14 5.85
CA SER A 5 0.99 -1.53 6.19
C SER A 5 2.30 -1.69 6.95
N SER A 6 3.29 -0.84 6.69
CA SER A 6 4.61 -0.95 7.29
C SER A 6 4.72 -0.19 8.61
N GLY A 7 3.97 0.91 8.76
CA GLY A 7 4.12 1.86 9.87
C GLY A 7 5.39 2.70 9.78
N TYR A 8 6.10 2.69 8.65
CA TYR A 8 7.36 3.40 8.44
C TYR A 8 7.28 4.44 7.32
N PRO A 9 7.99 5.56 7.44
CA PRO A 9 8.17 6.50 6.34
C PRO A 9 8.81 5.80 5.12
N PRO A 10 8.28 6.00 3.91
CA PRO A 10 8.87 5.49 2.68
C PRO A 10 10.30 6.00 2.49
N PHE A 11 11.19 5.10 2.10
CA PHE A 11 12.59 5.37 1.77
C PHE A 11 13.32 6.16 2.86
N LYS A 12 13.01 5.86 4.13
CA LYS A 12 13.52 6.60 5.31
C LYS A 12 15.06 6.72 5.36
N ASP A 13 15.76 5.77 4.75
CA ASP A 13 17.23 5.70 4.75
C ASP A 13 17.85 6.40 3.52
N SER A 14 17.03 7.05 2.67
CA SER A 14 17.47 7.75 1.44
C SER A 14 17.46 9.27 1.62
N ASP A 15 18.61 9.84 2.01
CA ASP A 15 18.75 11.28 2.24
C ASP A 15 18.81 12.10 0.94
N ASP A 16 19.39 11.54 -0.13
CA ASP A 16 19.46 12.19 -1.44
C ASP A 16 18.21 11.91 -2.27
N LYS A 17 17.31 12.90 -2.31
CA LYS A 17 16.06 12.86 -3.06
C LYS A 17 16.25 12.75 -4.57
N VAL A 18 17.34 13.30 -5.12
CA VAL A 18 17.61 13.25 -6.56
C VAL A 18 18.02 11.82 -6.95
N SER A 19 18.99 11.25 -6.24
CA SER A 19 19.39 9.86 -6.42
C SER A 19 18.22 8.90 -6.20
N LEU A 20 17.41 9.13 -5.16
CA LEU A 20 16.19 8.35 -4.90
C LEU A 20 15.24 8.37 -6.11
N GLY A 21 14.98 9.54 -6.70
CA GLY A 21 14.14 9.67 -7.89
C GLY A 21 14.63 8.79 -9.06
N PHE A 22 15.94 8.76 -9.31
CA PHE A 22 16.53 7.90 -10.33
C PHE A 22 16.34 6.40 -10.03
N THR A 23 16.56 5.99 -8.78
CA THR A 23 16.38 4.57 -8.40
C THR A 23 14.93 4.13 -8.51
N ILE A 24 13.96 4.96 -8.09
CA ILE A 24 12.52 4.69 -8.25
C ILE A 24 12.15 4.59 -9.73
N ASN A 25 12.68 5.49 -10.56
CA ASN A 25 12.47 5.44 -12.01
C ASN A 25 13.05 4.15 -12.63
N ASN A 26 14.16 3.66 -12.09
CA ASN A 26 14.78 2.39 -12.49
C ASN A 26 14.07 1.15 -11.93
N GLY A 27 12.99 1.33 -11.15
CA GLY A 27 12.15 0.23 -10.67
C GLY A 27 12.35 -0.13 -9.21
N THR A 28 13.19 0.59 -8.46
CA THR A 28 13.29 0.41 -7.01
C THR A 28 11.93 0.67 -6.36
N ARG A 29 11.50 -0.25 -5.49
CA ARG A 29 10.27 -0.18 -4.69
C ARG A 29 10.58 -0.63 -3.28
N GLU A 30 9.68 -0.29 -2.36
CA GLU A 30 9.79 -0.74 -0.98
C GLU A 30 9.74 -2.25 -0.84
N ILE A 31 10.39 -2.75 0.20
CA ILE A 31 10.36 -4.16 0.57
C ILE A 31 9.05 -4.46 1.30
N THR A 32 8.38 -5.54 0.95
CA THR A 32 7.18 -5.97 1.68
C THR A 32 7.54 -6.40 3.11
N ILE A 33 6.78 -5.91 4.08
CA ILE A 33 6.98 -6.21 5.49
C ILE A 33 6.29 -7.53 5.85
N PRO A 34 6.93 -8.41 6.65
CA PRO A 34 6.28 -9.61 7.16
C PRO A 34 4.96 -9.28 7.88
N GLY A 35 3.91 -10.04 7.59
CA GLY A 35 2.58 -9.83 8.16
C GLY A 35 1.65 -8.94 7.34
N THR A 36 2.13 -8.29 6.27
CA THR A 36 1.25 -7.71 5.26
C THR A 36 0.39 -8.82 4.60
N PRO A 37 -0.95 -8.69 4.55
CA PRO A 37 -1.79 -9.63 3.80
C PRO A 37 -1.41 -9.64 2.31
N ILE A 38 -1.32 -10.83 1.71
CA ILE A 38 -0.84 -11.00 0.33
C ILE A 38 -1.70 -10.23 -0.69
N GLU A 39 -3.01 -10.15 -0.45
CA GLU A 39 -3.93 -9.40 -1.29
C GLU A 39 -3.68 -7.89 -1.22
N TYR A 40 -3.36 -7.37 -0.03
CA TYR A 40 -3.03 -5.96 0.16
C TYR A 40 -1.66 -5.62 -0.45
N GLU A 41 -0.69 -6.54 -0.31
CA GLU A 41 0.60 -6.47 -0.98
C GLU A 41 0.45 -6.36 -2.49
N ASN A 42 -0.29 -7.29 -3.10
CA ASN A 42 -0.52 -7.30 -4.53
C ASN A 42 -1.22 -6.01 -4.99
N LEU A 43 -2.19 -5.51 -4.22
CA LEU A 43 -2.90 -4.27 -4.54
C LEU A 43 -1.97 -3.06 -4.60
N TYR A 44 -1.15 -2.82 -3.57
CA TYR A 44 -0.23 -1.69 -3.62
C TYR A 44 0.89 -1.90 -4.63
N LYS A 45 1.26 -3.16 -4.91
CA LYS A 45 2.23 -3.46 -5.97
C LYS A 45 1.70 -3.13 -7.36
N ASN A 46 0.42 -3.38 -7.60
CA ASN A 46 -0.23 -3.00 -8.86
C ASN A 46 -0.32 -1.47 -9.02
N CYS A 47 -0.51 -0.73 -7.92
CA CYS A 47 -0.61 0.74 -7.95
C CYS A 47 0.66 1.46 -8.41
N TRP A 48 1.84 0.87 -8.19
CA TRP A 48 3.12 1.42 -8.63
C TRP A 48 3.76 0.64 -9.79
N ASN A 49 2.94 -0.07 -10.58
CA ASN A 49 3.38 -0.77 -11.78
C ASN A 49 4.13 0.20 -12.71
N LYS A 50 5.23 -0.30 -13.31
CA LYS A 50 6.07 0.46 -14.24
C LYS A 50 5.25 0.93 -15.45
N GLU A 51 4.40 0.06 -15.99
CA GLU A 51 3.49 0.37 -17.08
C GLU A 51 2.28 1.16 -16.56
N PRO A 52 2.12 2.45 -16.93
CA PRO A 52 1.05 3.28 -16.38
C PRO A 52 -0.36 2.74 -16.65
N GLY A 53 -0.56 2.11 -17.81
CA GLY A 53 -1.85 1.52 -18.20
C GLY A 53 -2.22 0.24 -17.43
N GLN A 54 -1.28 -0.35 -16.70
CA GLN A 54 -1.54 -1.51 -15.84
C GLN A 54 -1.86 -1.11 -14.39
N ARG A 55 -1.81 0.18 -14.06
CA ARG A 55 -2.15 0.66 -12.72
C ARG A 55 -3.66 0.63 -12.56
N PRO A 56 -4.17 0.10 -11.44
CA PRO A 56 -5.59 0.10 -11.19
C PRO A 56 -6.10 1.53 -11.02
N VAL A 57 -7.30 1.77 -11.51
CA VAL A 57 -8.01 3.02 -11.25
C VAL A 57 -8.69 2.98 -9.89
N ILE A 58 -9.09 4.14 -9.37
CA ILE A 58 -9.56 4.26 -7.99
C ILE A 58 -10.75 3.35 -7.66
N TYR A 59 -11.65 3.09 -8.62
CA TYR A 59 -12.79 2.20 -8.38
C TYR A 59 -12.37 0.73 -8.17
N GLU A 60 -11.33 0.27 -8.85
CA GLU A 60 -10.79 -1.09 -8.70
C GLU A 60 -10.15 -1.25 -7.33
N ILE A 61 -9.37 -0.24 -6.90
CA ILE A 61 -8.75 -0.20 -5.57
C ILE A 61 -9.81 -0.27 -4.46
N LEU A 62 -10.88 0.51 -4.59
CA LEU A 62 -11.99 0.50 -3.62
C LEU A 62 -12.74 -0.84 -3.59
N ASN A 63 -12.91 -1.48 -4.75
CA ASN A 63 -13.52 -2.80 -4.82
C ASN A 63 -12.65 -3.87 -4.14
N GLU A 64 -11.32 -3.80 -4.32
CA GLU A 64 -10.39 -4.69 -3.64
C GLU A 64 -10.41 -4.49 -2.11
N PHE A 65 -10.47 -3.25 -1.62
CA PHE A 65 -10.63 -2.99 -0.19
C PHE A 65 -11.94 -3.58 0.37
N LYS A 66 -13.05 -3.42 -0.36
CA LYS A 66 -14.33 -4.03 0.03
C LYS A 66 -14.24 -5.56 0.04
N ARG A 67 -13.62 -6.16 -0.98
CA ARG A 67 -13.41 -7.61 -1.09
C ARG A 67 -12.58 -8.15 0.07
N MET A 68 -11.54 -7.44 0.47
CA MET A 68 -10.69 -7.78 1.62
C MET A 68 -11.33 -7.41 2.97
N ASN A 69 -12.53 -6.80 2.96
CA ASN A 69 -13.22 -6.34 4.16
C ASN A 69 -12.42 -5.32 5.00
N ILE A 70 -11.45 -4.64 4.37
CA ILE A 70 -10.59 -3.64 5.01
C ILE A 70 -11.44 -2.39 5.28
N GLY A 71 -11.56 -2.03 6.56
CA GLY A 71 -12.37 -0.90 7.04
C GLY A 71 -13.70 -1.29 7.71
N ILE A 72 -14.15 -2.54 7.65
CA ILE A 72 -15.38 -2.97 8.35
C ILE A 72 -15.07 -3.51 9.76
N GLU A 73 -13.93 -4.18 9.96
CA GLU A 73 -13.54 -4.66 11.30
C GLU A 73 -13.10 -3.53 12.23
N SER A 74 -12.45 -2.49 11.69
CA SER A 74 -12.10 -1.27 12.42
C SER A 74 -13.34 -0.54 12.96
N ILE A 75 -14.47 -0.62 12.22
CA ILE A 75 -15.74 -0.01 12.61
C ILE A 75 -16.47 -0.89 13.64
N LYS A 76 -16.46 -2.22 13.46
CA LYS A 76 -17.06 -3.16 14.44
C LYS A 76 -16.38 -3.10 15.81
N GLY A 77 -15.05 -2.96 15.85
CA GLY A 77 -14.32 -2.80 17.12
C GLY A 77 -14.66 -1.51 17.87
N ILE A 78 -14.99 -0.43 17.16
CA ILE A 78 -15.45 0.83 17.76
C ILE A 78 -16.87 0.69 18.32
N TYR A 79 -17.77 -0.04 17.64
CA TYR A 79 -19.13 -0.24 18.11
C TYR A 79 -19.24 -1.24 19.27
N LEU A 80 -18.39 -2.27 19.31
CA LEU A 80 -18.42 -3.28 20.39
C LEU A 80 -17.78 -2.81 21.70
N HIS A 81 -16.90 -1.81 21.68
CA HIS A 81 -16.32 -1.23 22.90
C HIS A 81 -17.18 -0.13 23.56
N ASN A 82 -18.29 0.25 22.95
CA ASN A 82 -19.22 1.27 23.45
C ASN A 82 -20.60 0.68 23.83
N SER A 83 -20.70 -0.63 24.07
CA SER A 83 -21.92 -1.33 24.54
C SER A 83 -21.70 -2.01 25.88
#